data_AF-A0A8S1ZXJ1-F1
#
_entry.id   AF-A0A8S1ZXJ1-F1
#
_cell.length_a   1.000
_cell.length_b   1.000
_cell.length_c   1.000
_cell.angle_alpha   90.00
_cell.angle_beta   90.00
_cell.angle_gamma   90.00
#
_symmetry.space_group_name_H-M   'P 1'
#
loop_
_entity.id
_entity.type
_entity.pdbx_description
1 polymer ?
#
loop_
_entity_poly.entity_id
_entity_poly.type
_entity_poly.pdbx_seq_one_letter_code
_entity_poly.pdbx_strand_id
1 'polypeptide(L)' 'MDPRIWHKVAAISGMAALGLGTYGAHVFKPENPSYKQVWQTASLYHLVHTAALVSAPSTKYPNIFGGLLTAGIVAFSGT' A
#
# COMPACT_ATOMS: atom_id res chain seq x y z
N MET A 1 19.72 6.20 9.06
CA MET A 1 19.05 4.88 9.05
C MET A 1 19.51 4.11 7.83
N ASP A 2 19.72 2.79 7.97
CA ASP A 2 20.07 1.92 6.82
C ASP A 2 18.90 1.91 5.82
N PRO A 3 19.11 2.35 4.55
CA PRO A 3 18.06 2.37 3.54
C PRO A 3 17.39 1.02 3.32
N ARG A 4 18.06 -0.11 3.61
CA ARG A 4 17.50 -1.47 3.48
C ARG A 4 16.31 -1.73 4.40
N ILE A 5 16.07 -0.89 5.41
CA ILE A 5 14.86 -0.98 6.24
C ILE A 5 13.59 -0.87 5.39
N TRP A 6 13.64 -0.11 4.29
CA TRP A 6 12.48 0.08 3.41
C TRP A 6 12.06 -1.19 2.67
N HIS A 7 12.98 -2.14 2.41
CA HIS A 7 12.59 -3.45 1.89
C HIS A 7 11.74 -4.24 2.91
N LYS A 8 12.05 -4.14 4.21
CA LYS A 8 11.26 -4.79 5.26
C LYS A 8 9.87 -4.16 5.35
N VAL A 9 9.79 -2.84 5.28
CA VAL A 9 8.52 -2.10 5.23
C VAL A 9 7.71 -2.50 4.00
N ALA A 10 8.34 -2.54 2.82
CA ALA A 10 7.70 -2.98 1.58
C ALA A 10 7.18 -4.42 1.67
N ALA A 11 7.94 -5.34 2.29
CA ALA A 11 7.51 -6.72 2.48
C ALA A 11 6.24 -6.83 3.35
N ILE A 12 6.22 -6.16 4.50
CA ILE A 12 5.06 -6.16 5.40
C ILE A 12 3.86 -5.49 4.71
N SER A 13 4.08 -4.34 4.07
CA SER A 13 3.05 -3.62 3.32
C SER A 13 2.48 -4.45 2.17
N GLY A 14 3.32 -5.24 1.48
CA GLY A 14 2.90 -6.11 0.38
C GLY A 14 2.03 -7.27 0.83
N MET A 15 2.35 -7.89 1.96
CA MET A 15 1.45 -8.89 2.54
C MET A 15 0.08 -8.29 2.87
N ALA A 16 0.06 -7.09 3.45
CA ALA A 16 -1.19 -6.39 3.79
C ALA A 16 -1.99 -6.03 2.51
N ALA A 17 -1.34 -5.44 1.50
CA ALA A 17 -1.98 -5.09 0.24
C ALA A 17 -2.58 -6.32 -0.48
N LEU A 18 -1.87 -7.44 -0.49
CA LEU A 18 -2.37 -8.71 -1.03
C LEU A 18 -3.58 -9.23 -0.23
N GLY A 19 -3.50 -9.18 1.10
CA GLY A 19 -4.61 -9.57 1.98
C GLY A 19 -5.88 -8.74 1.74
N LEU A 20 -5.74 -7.42 1.67
CA LEU A 20 -6.85 -6.49 1.39
C LEU A 20 -7.43 -6.68 -0.02
N GLY A 21 -6.58 -6.90 -1.03
CA GLY A 21 -7.01 -7.18 -2.39
C GLY A 21 -7.79 -8.50 -2.52
N THR A 22 -7.28 -9.57 -1.92
CA THR A 22 -7.95 -10.88 -1.93
C THR A 22 -9.26 -10.88 -1.14
N TYR A 23 -9.29 -10.21 0.02
CA TYR A 23 -10.52 -9.97 0.78
C TYR A 23 -11.55 -9.21 -0.07
N GLY A 24 -11.12 -8.13 -0.73
CA GLY A 24 -11.95 -7.34 -1.64
C GLY A 24 -12.57 -8.14 -2.78
N ALA A 25 -11.80 -9.08 -3.34
CA ALA A 25 -12.23 -9.89 -4.47
C ALA A 25 -13.17 -11.05 -4.08
N HIS A 26 -12.97 -11.67 -2.91
CA HIS A 26 -13.64 -12.93 -2.56
C HIS A 26 -14.69 -12.79 -1.46
N VAL A 27 -14.43 -11.94 -0.46
CA VAL A 27 -15.21 -11.89 0.79
C VAL A 27 -16.03 -10.61 0.87
N PHE A 28 -15.49 -9.49 0.40
CA PHE A 28 -16.12 -8.18 0.55
C PHE A 28 -17.39 -8.04 -0.32
N LYS A 29 -18.54 -8.01 0.35
CA LYS A 29 -19.87 -7.88 -0.26
C LYS A 29 -20.65 -6.77 0.46
N PRO A 30 -20.35 -5.48 0.19
CA PRO A 30 -21.07 -4.38 0.81
C PRO A 30 -22.51 -4.29 0.27
N GLU A 31 -23.45 -3.83 1.10
CA GLU A 31 -24.83 -3.56 0.66
C GLU A 31 -24.88 -2.47 -0.42
N ASN A 32 -24.06 -1.43 -0.29
CA ASN A 32 -23.90 -0.40 -1.31
C ASN A 32 -22.77 -0.78 -2.28
N PRO A 33 -23.05 -1.01 -3.58
CA PRO A 33 -22.05 -1.37 -4.58
C PRO A 33 -20.92 -0.34 -4.73
N SER A 34 -21.16 0.93 -4.42
CA SER A 34 -20.15 2.00 -4.47
C SER A 34 -18.94 1.68 -3.59
N TYR A 35 -19.16 1.08 -2.41
CA TYR A 35 -18.06 0.72 -1.51
C TYR A 35 -17.13 -0.35 -2.10
N LYS A 36 -17.64 -1.20 -3.01
CA LYS A 36 -16.78 -2.17 -3.71
C LYS A 36 -15.76 -1.46 -4.60
N GLN A 37 -16.18 -0.40 -5.29
CA GLN A 37 -15.29 0.40 -6.13
C GLN A 37 -14.29 1.21 -5.30
N VAL A 38 -14.73 1.77 -4.16
CA VAL A 38 -13.85 2.43 -3.20
C VAL A 38 -12.80 1.45 -2.67
N TRP A 39 -13.22 0.24 -2.24
CA TRP A 39 -12.31 -0.79 -1.75
C TRP A 39 -11.28 -1.23 -2.80
N GLN A 40 -11.71 -1.40 -4.05
CA GLN A 40 -10.82 -1.73 -5.16
C GLN A 40 -9.79 -0.63 -5.41
N THR A 41 -10.23 0.64 -5.41
CA THR A 41 -9.34 1.80 -5.58
C THR A 41 -8.34 1.91 -4.43
N ALA A 42 -8.81 1.80 -3.20
CA ALA A 42 -8.01 1.78 -1.98
C ALA A 42 -6.92 0.69 -2.02
N SER A 43 -7.33 -0.55 -2.32
CA SER A 43 -6.41 -1.70 -2.43
C SER A 43 -5.37 -1.50 -3.54
N LEU A 44 -5.77 -0.92 -4.68
CA LEU A 44 -4.87 -0.60 -5.79
C LEU A 44 -3.83 0.44 -5.38
N TYR A 45 -4.23 1.53 -4.73
CA TYR A 45 -3.28 2.55 -4.27
C TYR A 45 -2.30 2.02 -3.24
N HIS A 46 -2.76 1.19 -2.29
CA HIS A 46 -1.87 0.53 -1.33
C HIS A 46 -0.84 -0.36 -2.05
N LEU A 47 -1.28 -1.17 -3.02
CA LEU A 47 -0.39 -2.04 -3.79
C LEU A 47 0.64 -1.25 -4.61
N VAL A 48 0.22 -0.19 -5.30
CA VAL A 48 1.11 0.66 -6.11
C VAL A 48 2.15 1.37 -5.24
N HIS A 49 1.75 1.94 -4.10
CA HIS A 49 2.70 2.54 -3.15
C HIS A 49 3.68 1.51 -2.59
N THR A 50 3.21 0.29 -2.31
CA THR A 50 4.07 -0.81 -1.87
C THR A 50 5.09 -1.19 -2.95
N ALA A 51 4.67 -1.31 -4.21
CA ALA A 51 5.58 -1.60 -5.31
C ALA A 51 6.65 -0.50 -5.46
N ALA A 52 6.24 0.78 -5.33
CA ALA A 52 7.17 1.90 -5.33
C ALA A 52 8.13 1.87 -4.13
N LEU A 53 7.68 1.48 -2.93
CA LEU A 53 8.52 1.35 -1.73
C LEU A 53 9.71 0.40 -1.90
N VAL A 54 9.59 -0.62 -2.76
CA VAL A 54 10.72 -1.53 -3.08
C VAL A 54 11.91 -0.77 -3.65
N SER A 55 11.67 0.29 -4.41
CA SER A 55 12.73 1.13 -5.00
C SER A 55 13.35 2.14 -4.01
N ALA A 56 12.77 2.32 -2.83
CA ALA A 56 13.17 3.36 -1.89
C ALA A 56 14.68 3.38 -1.58
N PRO A 57 15.37 2.26 -1.35
CA PRO A 57 16.81 2.25 -1.04
C PRO A 57 17.70 2.79 -2.18
N SER A 58 17.21 2.77 -3.41
CA SER A 58 17.92 3.22 -4.62
C SER A 58 17.71 4.69 -4.94
N THR A 59 16.88 5.40 -4.18
CA THR A 59 16.57 6.82 -4.40
C THR A 59 17.61 7.74 -3.75
N LYS A 60 17.69 9.00 -4.19
CA LYS A 60 18.59 10.02 -3.60
C LYS A 60 18.30 10.30 -2.12
N TYR A 61 17.03 10.20 -1.71
CA TYR A 61 16.57 10.48 -0.35
C TYR A 61 15.63 9.36 0.15
N PRO A 62 16.16 8.17 0.48
CA PRO A 62 15.37 6.97 0.74
C PRO A 62 14.34 7.14 1.86
N ASN A 63 14.70 7.87 2.93
CA ASN A 63 13.81 8.06 4.08
C ASN A 63 12.67 9.04 3.81
N ILE A 64 12.90 10.06 2.99
CA ILE A 64 11.84 11.00 2.60
C ILE A 64 10.88 10.29 1.63
N PHE A 65 11.44 9.62 0.62
CA PHE A 65 10.66 8.87 -0.37
C PHE A 65 9.82 7.77 0.29
N GLY A 66 10.45 6.90 1.08
CA GLY A 66 9.72 5.82 1.77
C GLY A 66 8.75 6.34 2.82
N GLY A 67 9.10 7.41 3.54
CA GLY A 67 8.24 8.03 4.54
C GLY A 67 6.96 8.58 3.93
N LEU A 68 7.07 9.33 2.83
CA LEU A 68 5.92 9.89 2.12
C LEU A 68 5.02 8.80 1.53
N LEU A 69 5.60 7.75 0.93
CA LEU A 69 4.78 6.64 0.41
C LEU A 69 4.05 5.90 1.51
N THR A 70 4.70 5.64 2.64
CA THR A 70 4.08 4.98 3.78
C THR A 70 2.98 5.85 4.39
N ALA A 71 3.23 7.17 4.51
CA ALA A 71 2.21 8.12 4.94
C ALA A 71 1.02 8.14 3.99
N GLY A 72 1.26 8.09 2.67
CA GLY A 72 0.20 8.04 1.67
C GLY A 72 -0.67 6.77 1.74
N ILE A 73 -0.05 5.62 2.03
CA ILE A 73 -0.78 4.38 2.31
C ILE A 73 -1.74 4.57 3.48
N VAL A 74 -1.21 5.05 4.62
CA VAL A 74 -1.99 5.17 5.87
C VAL A 74 -3.07 6.24 5.76
N ALA A 75 -2.77 7.38 5.13
CA ALA A 75 -3.68 8.52 5.09
C ALA A 75 -4.72 8.45 3.97
N PHE A 76 -4.44 7.78 2.84
CA PHE A 76 -5.25 7.90 1.62
C PHE A 76 -5.66 6.58 0.97
N SER A 77 -5.03 5.44 1.27
CA SER A 77 -5.37 4.16 0.59
C SER A 77 -6.58 3.44 1.19
N GLY A 78 -7.55 4.18 1.73
CA GLY A 78 -8.74 3.61 2.40
C GLY A 78 -9.76 4.62 2.95
N THR A 79 -9.57 5.91 2.67
CA THR A 79 -10.50 7.01 2.97
C THR A 79 -11.35 7.32 1.74
#